data_AF-A0A2N0LGN1-F1
#
_entry.id   AF-A0A2N0LGN1-F1
#
_cell.length_a   1.000
_cell.length_b   1.000
_cell.length_c   1.000
_cell.angle_alpha   90.00
_cell.angle_beta   90.00
_cell.angle_gamma   90.00
#
_symmetry.space_group_name_H-M   'P 1'
#
loop_
_entity.id
_entity.type
_entity.pdbx_description
1 polymer ?
#
loop_
_entity_poly.entity_id
_entity_poly.type
_entity_poly.pdbx_seq_one_letter_code
_entity_poly.pdbx_strand_id
1 'polypeptide(L)'
;MLYRYGEAYASNPAEKIIFRRSVQDKARHLAYGMAHVKYAISENGRDYATGLLRMMSGVEQDLATEMSDSVLWEALAIIFGGGLENISSGMDVVRELQRRYVSDYMTRMRWVGIDKTVDSLAPGLLTYVNQDSVQESGTTA
;
A
#
# COMPACT_ATOMS: atom_id res chain seq x y z
N MET A 1 -6.06 -3.39 2.24
CA MET A 1 -6.26 -2.94 0.86
C MET A 1 -6.33 -4.12 -0.10
N LEU A 2 -5.31 -4.99 -0.19
CA LEU A 2 -5.33 -6.16 -1.09
C LEU A 2 -6.62 -6.99 -1.05
N TYR A 3 -7.09 -7.41 0.13
CA TYR A 3 -8.33 -8.20 0.24
C TYR A 3 -9.59 -7.47 -0.27
N ARG A 4 -9.62 -6.13 -0.26
CA ARG A 4 -10.74 -5.36 -0.85
C ARG A 4 -10.71 -5.43 -2.37
N TYR A 5 -9.52 -5.39 -2.97
CA TYR A 5 -9.36 -5.61 -4.41
C TYR A 5 -9.72 -7.06 -4.75
N GLY A 6 -9.24 -8.03 -3.97
CA GLY A 6 -9.65 -9.44 -4.14
C GLY A 6 -11.16 -9.63 -4.10
N GLU A 7 -11.88 -8.97 -3.19
CA GLU A 7 -13.36 -9.02 -3.16
C GLU A 7 -14.01 -8.39 -4.40
N ALA A 8 -13.46 -7.26 -4.88
CA ALA A 8 -13.98 -6.53 -6.03
C ALA A 8 -13.79 -7.29 -7.35
N TYR A 9 -12.67 -8.01 -7.48
CA TYR A 9 -12.27 -8.76 -8.69
C TYR A 9 -12.43 -10.28 -8.52
N ALA A 10 -13.20 -10.74 -7.53
CA ALA A 10 -13.45 -12.16 -7.31
C ALA A 10 -14.17 -12.79 -8.50
N SER A 11 -13.73 -13.97 -8.93
CA SER A 11 -14.29 -14.66 -10.11
C SER A 11 -15.56 -15.44 -9.79
N ASN A 12 -15.82 -15.72 -8.52
CA ASN A 12 -16.98 -16.48 -8.07
C ASN A 12 -17.48 -16.04 -6.69
N PRO A 13 -18.71 -16.44 -6.31
CA PRO A 13 -19.30 -16.06 -5.01
C PRO A 13 -18.50 -16.55 -3.80
N ALA A 14 -17.83 -17.69 -3.90
CA ALA A 14 -17.06 -18.26 -2.78
C ALA A 14 -15.83 -17.41 -2.47
N GLU A 15 -15.04 -17.04 -3.48
CA GLU A 15 -13.91 -16.12 -3.37
C GLU A 15 -14.34 -14.78 -2.76
N LYS A 16 -15.46 -14.22 -3.24
CA LYS A 16 -15.98 -12.95 -2.73
C LYS A 16 -16.27 -13.02 -1.23
N ILE A 17 -16.84 -14.13 -0.75
CA ILE A 17 -17.09 -14.36 0.68
C ILE A 17 -15.78 -14.46 1.45
N ILE A 18 -14.81 -15.23 0.95
CA ILE A 18 -13.50 -15.40 1.59
C ILE A 18 -12.82 -14.04 1.76
N PHE A 19 -12.69 -13.27 0.68
CA PHE A 19 -12.07 -11.95 0.72
C PHE A 19 -12.79 -11.00 1.68
N ARG A 20 -14.12 -10.94 1.63
CA ARG A 20 -14.93 -10.10 2.53
C ARG A 20 -14.67 -10.41 4.00
N ARG A 21 -14.58 -11.70 4.36
CA ARG A 21 -14.27 -12.12 5.74
C ARG A 21 -12.84 -11.77 6.11
N SER A 22 -11.87 -12.03 5.23
CA SER A 22 -10.47 -11.67 5.43
C SER A 22 -10.24 -10.17 5.60
N VAL A 23 -11.06 -9.30 4.99
CA VAL A 23 -11.00 -7.85 5.20
C VAL A 23 -11.21 -7.49 6.67
N GLN A 24 -12.17 -8.13 7.36
CA GLN A 24 -12.46 -7.86 8.77
C GLN A 24 -11.30 -8.29 9.65
N ASP A 25 -10.73 -9.46 9.40
CA ASP A 25 -9.59 -9.99 10.15
C ASP A 25 -8.35 -9.14 9.97
N LYS A 26 -8.04 -8.75 8.73
CA LYS A 26 -6.89 -7.88 8.46
C LYS A 26 -7.07 -6.49 9.06
N ALA A 27 -8.30 -5.96 9.09
CA ALA A 27 -8.60 -4.69 9.73
C ALA A 27 -8.32 -4.75 11.24
N ARG A 28 -8.76 -5.81 11.93
CA ARG A 28 -8.48 -6.01 13.37
C ARG A 28 -6.98 -6.17 13.64
N HIS A 29 -6.28 -6.96 12.82
CA HIS A 29 -4.83 -7.14 12.94
C HIS A 29 -4.07 -5.81 12.82
N LEU A 30 -4.42 -4.99 11.83
CA LEU A 30 -3.80 -3.69 11.62
C LEU A 30 -4.11 -2.71 12.75
N ALA A 31 -5.39 -2.62 13.17
CA ALA A 31 -5.80 -1.74 14.24
C ALA A 31 -5.08 -2.05 15.55
N TYR A 32 -4.93 -3.34 15.89
CA TYR A 32 -4.18 -3.79 17.06
C TYR A 32 -2.72 -3.32 16.99
N GLY A 33 -2.00 -3.64 15.91
CA GLY A 33 -0.59 -3.23 15.77
C GLY A 33 -0.41 -1.72 15.82
N MET A 34 -1.28 -0.97 15.13
CA MET A 34 -1.23 0.49 15.13
C MET A 34 -1.49 1.10 16.51
N ALA A 35 -2.45 0.57 17.27
CA ALA A 35 -2.73 1.03 18.62
C ALA A 35 -1.53 0.81 19.56
N HIS A 36 -0.86 -0.33 19.45
CA HIS A 36 0.33 -0.63 20.25
C HIS A 36 1.53 0.26 19.90
N VAL A 37 1.79 0.51 18.62
CA VAL A 37 2.87 1.43 18.21
C VAL A 37 2.58 2.84 18.70
N LYS A 38 1.34 3.30 18.57
CA LYS A 38 0.92 4.63 19.05
C LYS A 38 1.08 4.77 20.57
N TYR A 39 0.68 3.75 21.33
CA TYR A 39 0.89 3.69 22.77
C TYR A 39 2.38 3.72 23.13
N ALA A 40 3.21 2.92 22.46
CA ALA A 40 4.66 2.94 22.71
C ALA A 40 5.29 4.31 22.45
N ILE A 41 4.83 5.02 21.41
CA ILE A 41 5.27 6.40 21.13
C ILE A 41 4.79 7.37 22.21
N SER A 42 3.54 7.25 22.71
CA SER A 42 3.05 8.14 23.76
C SER A 42 3.81 7.97 25.07
N GLU A 43 4.20 6.74 25.42
CA GLU A 43 4.94 6.46 26.66
C GLU A 43 6.42 6.85 26.59
N ASN A 44 7.08 6.66 25.43
CA ASN A 44 8.53 6.87 25.29
C ASN A 44 8.91 8.24 24.69
N GLY A 45 7.93 9.01 24.21
CA GLY A 45 8.14 10.37 23.71
C GLY A 45 8.70 10.45 22.27
N ARG A 46 9.09 11.67 21.88
CA ARG A 46 9.38 12.03 20.47
C ARG A 46 10.63 11.35 19.91
N ASP A 47 11.67 11.15 20.72
CA ASP A 47 12.91 10.53 20.26
C ASP A 47 12.70 9.06 19.84
N TYR A 48 11.77 8.38 20.50
CA TYR A 48 11.36 7.03 20.12
C TYR A 48 10.71 7.00 18.73
N ALA A 49 9.82 7.95 18.43
CA ALA A 49 9.21 8.09 17.10
C ALA A 49 10.25 8.37 16.01
N THR A 50 11.26 9.20 16.30
CA THR A 50 12.38 9.47 15.38
C THR A 50 13.23 8.21 15.15
N GLY A 51 13.50 7.43 16.20
CA GLY A 51 14.19 6.14 16.09
C GLY A 51 13.43 5.15 15.21
N LEU A 52 12.11 5.03 15.40
CA LEU A 52 11.24 4.22 14.55
C LEU A 52 11.23 4.70 13.10
N LEU A 53 11.16 6.01 12.87
CA LEU A 53 11.24 6.58 11.51
C LEU A 53 12.50 6.11 10.78
N ARG A 54 13.66 6.19 11.44
CA ARG A 54 14.95 5.75 10.90
C ARG A 54 14.99 4.24 10.66
N MET A 55 14.49 3.45 11.59
CA MET A 55 14.41 1.99 11.44
C MET A 55 13.55 1.61 10.23
N MET A 56 12.40 2.27 10.07
CA MET A 56 11.47 2.00 8.97
C MET A 56 12.05 2.32 7.59
N SER A 57 13.06 3.19 7.49
CA SER A 57 13.76 3.41 6.22
C SER A 57 14.41 2.15 5.66
N GLY A 58 14.91 1.23 6.51
CA GLY A 58 15.45 -0.06 6.05
C GLY A 58 14.33 -0.96 5.50
N VAL A 59 13.22 -1.06 6.24
CA VAL A 59 12.03 -1.82 5.83
C VAL A 59 11.45 -1.28 4.51
N GLU A 60 11.51 0.03 4.29
CA GLU A 60 11.06 0.65 3.04
C GLU A 60 11.96 0.31 1.85
N GLN A 61 13.26 0.06 2.05
CA GLN A 61 14.14 -0.42 0.97
C GLN A 61 13.81 -1.86 0.58
N ASP A 62 13.53 -2.72 1.56
CA ASP A 62 13.08 -4.09 1.31
C ASP A 62 11.74 -4.06 0.55
N LEU A 63 10.80 -3.22 1.01
CA LEU A 63 9.52 -3.02 0.33
C LEU A 63 9.70 -2.48 -1.09
N ALA A 64 10.61 -1.54 -1.32
CA ALA A 64 10.88 -1.03 -2.67
C ALA A 64 11.40 -2.13 -3.61
N THR A 65 12.23 -3.03 -3.08
CA THR A 65 12.72 -4.20 -3.80
C THR A 65 11.57 -5.14 -4.15
N GLU A 66 10.69 -5.46 -3.18
CA GLU A 66 9.49 -6.27 -3.43
C GLU A 66 8.54 -5.61 -4.43
N MET A 67 8.37 -4.28 -4.36
CA MET A 67 7.54 -3.54 -5.30
C MET A 67 8.09 -3.54 -6.73
N SER A 68 9.39 -3.81 -6.92
CA SER A 68 10.00 -3.96 -8.25
C SER A 68 9.87 -5.36 -8.84
N ASP A 69 9.50 -6.37 -8.05
CA ASP A 69 9.29 -7.74 -8.52
C ASP A 69 7.99 -7.85 -9.33
N SER A 70 8.10 -8.18 -10.61
CA SER A 70 6.95 -8.24 -11.52
C SER A 70 6.05 -9.47 -11.29
N VAL A 71 6.55 -10.53 -10.66
CA VAL A 71 5.83 -11.82 -10.56
C VAL A 71 4.49 -11.66 -9.86
N LEU A 72 4.47 -10.99 -8.71
CA LEU A 72 3.23 -10.74 -7.96
C LEU A 72 2.29 -9.80 -8.74
N TRP A 73 2.84 -8.76 -9.36
CA TRP A 73 2.06 -7.73 -10.03
C TRP A 73 1.40 -8.23 -11.31
N GLU A 74 2.10 -9.01 -12.12
CA GLU A 74 1.55 -9.64 -13.33
C GLU A 74 0.46 -10.66 -12.97
N ALA A 75 0.67 -11.46 -11.92
CA ALA A 75 -0.35 -12.39 -11.44
C ALA A 75 -1.62 -11.65 -10.98
N LEU A 76 -1.47 -10.55 -10.24
CA LEU A 76 -2.59 -9.70 -9.83
C LEU A 76 -3.26 -9.02 -11.02
N ALA A 77 -2.51 -8.59 -12.03
CA ALA A 77 -3.06 -7.99 -13.24
C ALA A 77 -3.90 -8.99 -14.04
N ILE A 78 -3.48 -10.24 -14.16
CA ILE A 78 -4.31 -11.29 -14.79
C ILE A 78 -5.63 -11.46 -14.03
N ILE A 79 -5.58 -11.49 -12.69
CA ILE A 79 -6.79 -11.61 -11.85
C ILE A 79 -7.69 -10.38 -12.04
N PHE A 80 -7.15 -9.16 -11.94
CA PHE A 80 -7.92 -7.92 -12.03
C PHE A 80 -8.46 -7.65 -13.44
N GLY A 81 -7.75 -8.10 -14.49
CA GLY A 81 -8.21 -8.06 -15.87
C GLY A 81 -9.24 -9.15 -16.21
N GLY A 82 -9.43 -10.14 -15.32
CA GLY A 82 -10.30 -11.28 -15.59
C GLY A 82 -9.76 -12.23 -16.66
N GLY A 83 -8.45 -12.31 -16.81
CA GLY A 83 -7.78 -13.18 -17.78
C GLY A 83 -6.54 -12.54 -18.42
N LEU A 84 -5.74 -13.37 -19.10
CA LEU A 84 -4.49 -12.95 -19.75
C LEU A 84 -4.73 -11.94 -20.88
N GLU A 85 -5.82 -12.09 -21.63
CA GLU A 85 -6.21 -11.21 -22.75
C GLU A 85 -6.37 -9.74 -22.31
N ASN A 86 -6.70 -9.51 -21.04
CA ASN A 86 -7.00 -8.19 -20.49
C ASN A 86 -5.89 -7.68 -19.54
N ILE A 87 -4.70 -8.28 -19.57
CA ILE A 87 -3.62 -7.98 -18.63
C ILE A 87 -3.25 -6.49 -18.58
N SER A 88 -3.33 -5.77 -19.70
CA SER A 88 -3.06 -4.33 -19.75
C SER A 88 -4.03 -3.54 -18.86
N SER A 89 -5.33 -3.85 -18.91
CA SER A 89 -6.33 -3.22 -18.04
C SER A 89 -6.14 -3.62 -16.56
N GLY A 90 -5.73 -4.87 -16.32
CA GLY A 90 -5.38 -5.33 -14.98
C GLY A 90 -4.16 -4.61 -14.41
N MET A 91 -3.16 -4.32 -15.24
CA MET A 91 -1.98 -3.55 -14.84
C MET A 91 -2.33 -2.12 -14.46
N ASP A 92 -3.35 -1.50 -15.07
CA ASP A 92 -3.83 -0.18 -14.64
C ASP A 92 -4.36 -0.22 -13.20
N VAL A 93 -5.12 -1.27 -12.87
CA VAL A 93 -5.62 -1.53 -11.50
C VAL A 93 -4.46 -1.78 -10.53
N VAL A 94 -3.44 -2.54 -10.94
CA VAL A 94 -2.25 -2.80 -10.12
C VAL A 94 -1.50 -1.51 -9.81
N ARG A 95 -1.28 -0.63 -10.80
CA ARG A 95 -0.61 0.66 -10.56
C ARG A 95 -1.38 1.49 -9.53
N GLU A 96 -2.70 1.52 -9.62
CA GLU A 96 -3.53 2.21 -8.62
C GLU A 96 -3.42 1.56 -7.24
N LEU A 97 -3.43 0.23 -7.15
CA LEU A 97 -3.22 -0.50 -5.90
C LEU A 97 -1.86 -0.15 -5.27
N GLN A 98 -0.78 -0.10 -6.06
CA GLN A 98 0.56 0.25 -5.58
C GLN A 98 0.62 1.68 -5.03
N ARG A 99 0.02 2.66 -5.73
CA ARG A 99 -0.07 4.05 -5.24
C ARG A 99 -0.82 4.15 -3.93
N ARG A 100 -2.01 3.53 -3.87
CA ARG A 100 -2.81 3.51 -2.64
C ARG A 100 -2.09 2.83 -1.50
N TYR A 101 -1.34 1.76 -1.77
CA TYR A 101 -0.58 1.05 -0.75
C TYR A 101 0.43 1.97 -0.06
N VAL A 102 1.21 2.73 -0.84
CA VAL A 102 2.20 3.67 -0.30
C VAL A 102 1.53 4.85 0.42
N SER A 103 0.45 5.40 -0.14
CA SER A 103 -0.31 6.49 0.48
C SER A 103 -0.94 6.07 1.83
N ASP A 104 -1.55 4.89 1.89
CA ASP A 104 -2.10 4.30 3.11
C ASP A 104 -1.01 4.08 4.15
N TYR A 105 0.14 3.56 3.73
CA TYR A 105 1.29 3.34 4.60
C TYR A 105 1.73 4.65 5.27
N MET A 106 1.97 5.70 4.48
CA MET A 106 2.35 7.02 5.02
C MET A 106 1.29 7.59 5.96
N THR A 107 0.01 7.45 5.61
CA THR A 107 -1.11 7.89 6.45
C THR A 107 -1.13 7.17 7.80
N ARG A 108 -0.87 5.86 7.82
CA ARG A 108 -0.82 5.06 9.06
C ARG A 108 0.38 5.42 9.92
N MET A 109 1.54 5.64 9.30
CA MET A 109 2.75 6.10 10.00
C MET A 109 2.47 7.43 10.72
N ARG A 110 1.86 8.40 10.04
CA ARG A 110 1.45 9.67 10.66
C ARG A 110 0.41 9.46 11.75
N TRP A 111 -0.57 8.58 11.55
CA TRP A 111 -1.62 8.32 12.54
C TRP A 111 -1.07 7.75 13.86
N VAL A 112 -0.02 6.92 13.81
CA VAL A 112 0.63 6.39 15.02
C VAL A 112 1.58 7.39 15.67
N GLY A 113 1.86 8.53 15.04
CA GLY A 113 2.74 9.57 15.58
C GLY A 113 4.15 9.60 14.99
N ILE A 114 4.38 8.89 13.87
CA ILE A 114 5.65 8.94 13.14
C ILE A 114 5.52 9.96 12.01
N ASP A 115 6.39 10.97 11.99
CA ASP A 115 6.37 12.05 11.01
C ASP A 115 6.90 11.60 9.64
N LYS A 116 6.09 10.82 8.93
CA LYS A 116 6.39 10.28 7.60
C LYS A 116 5.94 11.26 6.52
N THR A 117 6.93 11.90 5.90
CA THR A 117 6.80 12.80 4.74
C THR A 117 7.40 12.17 3.49
N VAL A 118 7.20 12.80 2.33
CA VAL A 118 7.81 12.39 1.05
C VAL A 118 9.34 12.41 1.15
N ASP A 119 9.93 13.41 1.81
CA ASP A 119 11.39 13.54 1.97
C ASP A 119 12.00 12.40 2.80
N SER A 120 11.21 11.82 3.71
CA SER A 120 11.61 10.72 4.58
C SER A 120 11.27 9.33 4.02
N LEU A 121 10.71 9.26 2.82
CA LEU A 121 10.34 8.02 2.15
C LEU A 121 11.54 7.46 1.37
N ALA A 122 11.74 6.15 1.38
CA ALA A 122 12.79 5.53 0.56
C ALA A 122 12.66 5.91 -0.92
N PRO A 123 13.76 6.22 -1.63
CA PRO A 123 13.73 6.70 -3.01
C PRO A 123 12.96 5.79 -3.98
N GLY A 124 13.07 4.47 -3.81
CA GLY A 124 12.37 3.49 -4.65
C GLY A 124 10.84 3.54 -4.53
N LEU A 125 10.30 4.13 -3.47
CA LEU A 125 8.86 4.27 -3.26
C LEU A 125 8.29 5.61 -3.76
N LEU A 126 9.15 6.61 -4.05
CA LEU A 126 8.72 7.93 -4.51
C LEU A 126 7.94 7.88 -5.83
N THR A 127 8.26 6.91 -6.70
CA THR A 127 7.57 6.70 -7.97
C THR A 127 6.06 6.42 -7.80
N TYR A 128 5.65 5.90 -6.64
CA TYR A 128 4.25 5.58 -6.35
C TYR A 128 3.48 6.73 -5.69
N VAL A 129 4.15 7.85 -5.38
CA VAL A 129 3.52 9.06 -4.82
C VAL A 129 3.41 10.18 -5.87
N ASN A 130 4.39 10.30 -6.77
CA ASN A 130 4.53 11.45 -7.68
C ASN A 130 3.76 11.35 -9.01
N GLN A 131 3.07 10.23 -9.28
CA GLN A 131 2.39 10.00 -10.56
C GLN A 131 1.12 10.85 -10.78
N ASP A 132 0.65 11.59 -9.77
CA ASP A 132 -0.46 12.54 -9.92
C ASP A 132 -0.07 13.79 -10.75
N SER A 133 1.23 14.07 -10.92
CA SER A 133 1.71 15.27 -11.63
C SER A 133 1.76 15.17 -13.16
N VAL A 134 1.61 13.97 -13.73
CA VAL A 134 1.74 13.76 -15.20
C VAL A 134 0.38 13.73 -15.91
N GLN A 135 -0.72 13.51 -15.18
CA GLN A 135 -2.06 13.39 -15.80
C GLN A 135 -2.76 14.76 -16.02
N GLU A 136 -2.37 15.84 -15.31
CA GLU A 136 -2.98 17.18 -15.48
C GLU A 136 -2.36 18.01 -16.63
N SER A 137 -1.21 17.61 -17.17
CA SER A 137 -0.50 18.37 -18.23
C SER A 137 -0.95 18.01 -19.67
N GLY A 138 -1.91 17.09 -19.84
CA GLY A 138 -2.27 16.49 -21.13
C GLY A 138 -3.64 16.87 -21.71
N THR A 139 -4.34 17.87 -21.17
CA THR A 139 -5.70 18.27 -21.66
C THR A 139 -5.82 19.75 -22.06
N THR A 140 -4.71 20.41 -22.37
CA THR A 140 -4.77 21.72 -23.04
C THR A 140 -3.82 21.79 -24.23
N ALA A 141 -4.33 21.39 -25.39
CA ALA A 141 -4.08 21.99 -26.72
C ALA A 141 -5.03 21.36 -27.75
#